data_AF-A0A2E7UV85-F1
#
_entry.id   AF-A0A2E7UV85-F1
#
_cell.length_a   1.000
_cell.length_b   1.000
_cell.length_c   1.000
_cell.angle_alpha   90.00
_cell.angle_beta   90.00
_cell.angle_gamma   90.00
#
_symmetry.space_group_name_H-M   'P 1'
#
loop_
_entity.id
_entity.type
_entity.pdbx_description
1 polymer ?
#
loop_
_entity_poly.entity_id
_entity_poly.type
_entity_poly.pdbx_seq_one_letter_code
_entity_poly.pdbx_strand_id
1 'polypeptide(L)'
;LRPAGPPPECPDHADLRICAAETAIEAGQRSDPAAVREACLHIEAGRWRDECMFMAAERMHQAVGEPALAQTTWLCAHAGQFNHHCLKRIIDKIAVGAPPADVPHGWERVMERAAALQSGLNDTDPILAQQVVGWYYAEALDQSYAKTRVVQGSPLALLPEEIHPHVRAAAIERLVHASPNADQPLTDWIQLIDHAMASASPPSAPLPPASVESHPPSNLWGAETNDEADLPAVYWRGSARRLTTEDPAADRLICLMESLARNIRPASHELGSLTDHPDKAVRLTARRLAEAVALRRE
;
A
#
# COMPACT_ATOMS: atom_id res chain seq x y z
N LEU A 1 17.56 15.89 -13.95
CA LEU A 1 16.84 16.01 -15.24
C LEU A 1 16.87 17.47 -15.69
N ARG A 2 17.21 17.74 -16.96
CA ARG A 2 17.12 19.07 -17.59
C ARG A 2 15.92 19.09 -18.54
N PRO A 3 15.23 20.22 -18.72
CA PRO A 3 14.19 20.36 -19.74
C PRO A 3 14.78 20.12 -21.13
N ALA A 4 14.01 19.50 -22.02
CA ALA A 4 14.40 19.21 -23.40
C ALA A 4 13.94 20.30 -24.39
N GLY A 5 12.97 21.12 -24.02
CA GLY A 5 12.34 22.16 -24.84
C GLY A 5 12.53 23.59 -24.32
N PRO A 6 12.00 24.58 -25.04
CA PRO A 6 11.96 25.96 -24.58
C PRO A 6 11.01 26.11 -23.38
N PRO A 7 11.24 27.11 -22.50
CA PRO A 7 10.31 27.41 -21.41
C PRO A 7 8.91 27.72 -21.95
N PRO A 8 7.86 27.48 -21.16
CA PRO A 8 6.50 27.86 -21.53
C PRO A 8 6.43 29.36 -21.85
N GLU A 9 5.63 29.71 -22.86
CA GLU A 9 5.38 31.11 -23.22
C GLU A 9 4.53 31.76 -22.13
N CYS A 10 5.20 32.55 -21.27
CA CYS A 10 4.56 33.26 -20.18
C CYS A 10 4.28 34.70 -20.59
N PRO A 11 3.11 35.27 -20.26
CA PRO A 11 2.88 36.71 -20.39
C PRO A 11 3.98 37.50 -19.67
N ASP A 12 4.40 38.65 -20.22
CA ASP A 12 5.60 39.44 -19.83
C ASP A 12 5.69 39.88 -18.33
N HIS A 13 4.69 39.55 -17.52
CA HIS A 13 4.63 39.87 -16.08
C HIS A 13 4.33 38.67 -15.17
N ALA A 14 4.18 37.47 -15.72
CA ALA A 14 3.92 36.27 -14.94
C ALA A 14 5.23 35.70 -14.35
N ASP A 15 5.20 35.34 -13.07
CA ASP A 15 6.26 34.53 -12.47
C ASP A 15 6.38 33.22 -13.27
N LEU A 16 7.57 32.95 -13.82
CA LEU A 16 7.87 31.74 -14.61
C LEU A 16 7.44 30.45 -13.88
N ARG A 17 7.53 30.42 -12.55
CA ARG A 17 7.12 29.26 -11.74
C ARG A 17 5.62 29.04 -11.78
N ILE A 18 4.84 30.12 -11.66
CA ILE A 18 3.37 30.08 -11.71
C ILE A 18 2.93 29.65 -13.11
N CYS A 19 3.46 30.31 -14.14
CA CYS A 19 3.16 29.99 -15.53
C CYS A 19 3.51 28.54 -15.89
N ALA A 20 4.66 28.03 -15.46
CA ALA A 20 5.03 26.63 -15.66
C ALA A 20 4.10 25.66 -14.94
N ALA A 21 3.68 25.98 -13.71
CA ALA A 21 2.72 25.16 -12.97
C ALA A 21 1.33 25.15 -13.62
N GLU A 22 0.84 26.30 -14.09
CA GLU A 22 -0.43 26.41 -14.83
C GLU A 22 -0.38 25.60 -16.13
N THR A 23 0.70 25.76 -16.91
CA THR A 23 0.93 24.98 -18.14
C THR A 23 0.94 23.48 -17.85
N ALA A 24 1.61 23.05 -16.77
CA ALA A 24 1.65 21.66 -16.36
C ALA A 24 0.25 21.14 -15.96
N ILE A 25 -0.54 21.93 -15.23
CA ILE A 25 -1.90 21.58 -14.84
C ILE A 25 -2.80 21.41 -16.06
N GLU A 26 -2.74 22.32 -17.03
CA GLU A 26 -3.49 22.23 -18.28
C GLU A 26 -3.08 21.01 -19.12
N ALA A 27 -1.78 20.73 -19.22
CA ALA A 27 -1.28 19.51 -19.86
C ALA A 27 -1.78 18.24 -19.15
N GLY A 28 -1.84 18.27 -17.82
CA GLY A 28 -2.39 17.20 -17.00
C GLY A 28 -3.87 16.94 -17.31
N GLN A 29 -4.68 17.99 -17.45
CA GLN A 29 -6.09 17.87 -17.86
C GLN A 29 -6.27 17.25 -19.25
N ARG A 30 -5.27 17.40 -20.14
CA ARG A 30 -5.24 16.78 -21.46
C ARG A 30 -4.63 15.37 -21.47
N SER A 31 -4.28 14.80 -20.31
CA SER A 31 -3.58 13.51 -20.19
C SER A 31 -2.24 13.45 -20.92
N ASP A 32 -1.47 14.54 -20.92
CA ASP A 32 -0.14 14.58 -21.52
C ASP A 32 0.96 14.61 -20.44
N PRO A 33 1.39 13.45 -19.90
CA PRO A 33 2.40 13.40 -18.84
C PRO A 33 3.78 13.89 -19.30
N ALA A 34 4.07 13.82 -20.61
CA ALA A 34 5.33 14.33 -21.15
C ALA A 34 5.37 15.86 -21.10
N ALA A 35 4.29 16.52 -21.53
CA ALA A 35 4.16 17.97 -21.44
C ALA A 35 4.09 18.46 -19.98
N VAL A 36 3.40 17.74 -19.09
CA VAL A 36 3.43 18.03 -17.64
C VAL A 36 4.86 18.05 -17.12
N ARG A 37 5.61 16.97 -17.40
CA ARG A 37 6.98 16.82 -16.93
C ARG A 37 7.86 17.94 -17.45
N GLU A 38 7.77 18.22 -18.75
CA GLU A 38 8.57 19.26 -19.40
C GLU A 38 8.31 20.64 -18.78
N ALA A 39 7.04 21.02 -18.61
CA ALA A 39 6.67 22.29 -17.99
C ALA A 39 7.23 22.39 -16.55
N CYS A 40 7.07 21.38 -15.71
CA CYS A 40 7.59 21.40 -14.34
C CYS A 40 9.13 21.42 -14.28
N LEU A 41 9.85 20.90 -15.27
CA LEU A 41 11.32 20.93 -15.29
C LEU A 41 11.91 22.33 -15.46
N HIS A 42 11.12 23.31 -15.91
CA HIS A 42 11.50 24.72 -15.96
C HIS A 42 11.46 25.42 -14.59
N ILE A 43 10.81 24.83 -13.59
CA ILE A 43 10.85 25.30 -12.20
C ILE A 43 12.15 24.79 -11.57
N GLU A 44 12.85 25.62 -10.79
CA GLU A 44 14.05 25.21 -10.04
C GLU A 44 13.79 23.94 -9.20
N ALA A 45 14.79 23.05 -9.14
CA ALA A 45 14.67 21.81 -8.39
C ALA A 45 14.42 22.07 -6.90
N GLY A 46 13.59 21.23 -6.27
CA GLY A 46 13.18 21.36 -4.88
C GLY A 46 11.67 21.47 -4.74
N ARG A 47 11.22 22.03 -3.62
CA ARG A 47 9.81 22.04 -3.20
C ARG A 47 8.83 22.47 -4.30
N TRP A 48 9.13 23.54 -5.03
CA TRP A 48 8.20 24.09 -6.03
C TRP A 48 8.04 23.19 -7.26
N ARG A 49 9.12 22.57 -7.72
CA ARG A 49 9.04 21.59 -8.82
C ARG A 49 8.28 20.34 -8.38
N ASP A 50 8.55 19.87 -7.17
CA ASP A 50 7.87 18.72 -6.58
C ASP A 50 6.35 18.98 -6.46
N GLU A 51 5.97 20.18 -6.02
CA GLU A 51 4.58 20.62 -5.91
C GLU A 51 3.89 20.75 -7.27
N CYS A 52 4.61 21.24 -8.30
CA CYS A 52 4.11 21.28 -9.68
C CYS A 52 3.73 19.88 -10.19
N MET A 53 4.62 18.89 -10.03
CA MET A 53 4.35 17.51 -10.43
C MET A 53 3.17 16.92 -9.65
N PHE A 54 3.14 17.15 -8.32
CA PHE A 54 2.05 16.73 -7.45
C PHE A 54 0.69 17.28 -7.91
N MET A 55 0.56 18.60 -8.05
CA MET A 55 -0.70 19.25 -8.44
C MET A 55 -1.15 18.83 -9.84
N ALA A 56 -0.23 18.73 -10.80
CA ALA A 56 -0.55 18.31 -12.15
C ALA A 56 -1.01 16.84 -12.21
N ALA A 57 -0.37 15.94 -11.45
CA ALA A 57 -0.83 14.56 -11.31
C ALA A 57 -2.25 14.50 -10.72
N GLU A 58 -2.51 15.24 -9.64
CA GLU A 58 -3.84 15.29 -9.04
C GLU A 58 -4.89 15.83 -10.01
N ARG A 59 -4.55 16.84 -10.81
CA ARG A 59 -5.46 17.38 -11.81
C ARG A 59 -5.71 16.43 -12.97
N MET A 60 -4.69 15.73 -13.43
CA MET A 60 -4.82 14.68 -14.46
C MET A 60 -5.80 13.60 -14.00
N HIS A 61 -5.62 13.07 -12.78
CA HIS A 61 -6.52 12.08 -12.25
C HIS A 61 -7.94 12.61 -12.02
N GLN A 62 -8.10 13.86 -11.57
CA GLN A 62 -9.43 14.48 -11.42
C GLN A 62 -10.15 14.66 -12.76
N ALA A 63 -9.43 15.02 -13.82
CA ALA A 63 -10.01 15.28 -15.13
C ALA A 63 -10.35 14.00 -15.89
N VAL A 64 -9.47 13.00 -15.84
CA VAL A 64 -9.55 11.82 -16.71
C VAL A 64 -9.92 10.54 -15.96
N GLY A 65 -9.54 10.43 -14.68
CA GLY A 65 -9.92 9.31 -13.82
C GLY A 65 -9.08 8.05 -14.06
N GLU A 66 -9.75 6.90 -14.10
CA GLU A 66 -9.11 5.58 -14.19
C GLU A 66 -8.24 5.36 -15.45
N PRO A 67 -8.61 5.85 -16.65
CA PRO A 67 -7.79 5.69 -17.85
C PRO A 67 -6.38 6.30 -17.77
N ALA A 68 -6.16 7.28 -16.88
CA ALA A 68 -4.87 7.97 -16.71
C ALA A 68 -4.09 7.48 -15.47
N LEU A 69 -4.44 6.33 -14.88
CA LEU A 69 -3.85 5.87 -13.61
C LEU A 69 -2.35 5.64 -13.68
N ALA A 70 -1.85 5.00 -14.74
CA ALA A 70 -0.42 4.75 -14.91
C ALA A 70 0.35 6.07 -15.06
N GLN A 71 -0.14 6.98 -15.91
CA GLN A 71 0.47 8.29 -16.15
C GLN A 71 0.46 9.17 -14.89
N THR A 72 -0.66 9.18 -14.17
CA THR A 72 -0.79 9.88 -12.89
C THR A 72 0.19 9.34 -11.86
N THR A 73 0.25 8.02 -11.72
CA THR A 73 1.17 7.34 -10.81
C THR A 73 2.62 7.66 -11.14
N TRP A 74 2.97 7.64 -12.43
CA TRP A 74 4.30 7.99 -12.90
C TRP A 74 4.67 9.44 -12.54
N LEU A 75 3.75 10.39 -12.72
CA LEU A 75 3.96 11.78 -12.29
C LEU A 75 4.11 11.90 -10.77
N CYS A 76 3.28 11.19 -10.00
CA CYS A 76 3.39 11.15 -8.55
C CYS A 76 4.77 10.63 -8.09
N ALA A 77 5.31 9.60 -8.74
CA ALA A 77 6.65 9.09 -8.44
C ALA A 77 7.76 10.15 -8.65
N HIS A 78 7.52 11.12 -9.54
CA HIS A 78 8.42 12.23 -9.83
C HIS A 78 8.16 13.49 -8.98
N ALA A 79 7.19 13.46 -8.07
CA ALA A 79 6.86 14.59 -7.20
C ALA A 79 7.78 14.75 -5.99
N GLY A 80 9.01 14.20 -6.05
CA GLY A 80 10.04 14.32 -5.03
C GLY A 80 9.52 14.09 -3.61
N GLN A 81 9.58 15.11 -2.75
CA GLN A 81 9.12 15.00 -1.35
C GLN A 81 7.61 14.74 -1.20
N PHE A 82 6.79 15.02 -2.21
CA PHE A 82 5.34 14.80 -2.19
C PHE A 82 4.93 13.44 -2.77
N ASN A 83 5.88 12.64 -3.27
CA ASN A 83 5.61 11.36 -3.93
C ASN A 83 4.66 10.48 -3.10
N HIS A 84 5.01 10.20 -1.84
CA HIS A 84 4.20 9.33 -0.98
C HIS A 84 2.76 9.85 -0.81
N HIS A 85 2.59 11.14 -0.56
CA HIS A 85 1.25 11.75 -0.40
C HIS A 85 0.45 11.70 -1.70
N CYS A 86 1.11 11.94 -2.85
CA CYS A 86 0.51 11.84 -4.17
C CYS A 86 0.00 10.42 -4.43
N LEU A 87 0.89 9.44 -4.36
CA LEU A 87 0.57 8.03 -4.60
C LEU A 87 -0.52 7.54 -3.65
N LYS A 88 -0.42 7.87 -2.35
CA LYS A 88 -1.44 7.50 -1.37
C LYS A 88 -2.82 8.01 -1.79
N ARG A 89 -2.94 9.28 -2.15
CA ARG A 89 -4.23 9.87 -2.51
C ARG A 89 -4.83 9.21 -3.76
N ILE A 90 -3.99 8.89 -4.76
CA ILE A 90 -4.46 8.22 -5.98
C ILE A 90 -4.89 6.78 -5.68
N ILE A 91 -4.07 6.04 -4.93
CA ILE A 91 -4.34 4.65 -4.55
C ILE A 91 -5.60 4.56 -3.68
N ASP A 92 -5.74 5.40 -2.65
CA ASP A 92 -6.91 5.42 -1.77
C ASP A 92 -8.21 5.65 -2.57
N LYS A 93 -8.17 6.57 -3.55
CA LYS A 93 -9.32 6.88 -4.42
C LYS A 93 -9.78 5.70 -5.27
N ILE A 94 -8.87 4.83 -5.72
CA ILE A 94 -9.25 3.64 -6.49
C ILE A 94 -9.53 2.43 -5.60
N ALA A 95 -8.84 2.31 -4.47
CA ALA A 95 -8.99 1.24 -3.49
C ALA A 95 -10.36 1.27 -2.81
N VAL A 96 -10.93 2.45 -2.57
CA VAL A 96 -12.28 2.60 -1.99
C VAL A 96 -13.37 1.89 -2.82
N GLY A 97 -13.11 1.59 -4.10
CA GLY A 97 -14.02 0.85 -4.96
C GLY A 97 -14.01 -0.68 -4.77
N ALA A 98 -13.16 -1.23 -3.90
CA ALA A 98 -13.11 -2.67 -3.65
C ALA A 98 -14.43 -3.19 -3.05
N PRO A 99 -14.93 -4.37 -3.46
CA PRO A 99 -16.13 -4.96 -2.85
C PRO A 99 -15.86 -5.36 -1.40
N PRO A 100 -16.90 -5.51 -0.55
CA PRO A 100 -16.74 -6.13 0.77
C PRO A 100 -16.06 -7.52 0.69
N ALA A 101 -15.23 -7.86 1.68
CA ALA A 101 -14.46 -9.11 1.64
C ALA A 101 -15.34 -10.37 1.65
N ASP A 102 -16.59 -10.23 2.08
CA ASP A 102 -17.55 -11.30 2.21
C ASP A 102 -18.47 -11.51 1.00
N VAL A 103 -18.33 -10.70 -0.05
CA VAL A 103 -19.11 -10.87 -1.28
C VAL A 103 -18.28 -11.53 -2.39
N PRO A 104 -18.89 -12.44 -3.17
CA PRO A 104 -18.17 -13.19 -4.21
C PRO A 104 -17.98 -12.45 -5.54
N HIS A 105 -18.41 -11.19 -5.67
CA HIS A 105 -18.49 -10.49 -6.97
C HIS A 105 -17.81 -9.12 -6.90
N GLY A 106 -17.32 -8.61 -8.03
CA GLY A 106 -16.72 -7.27 -8.12
C GLY A 106 -15.20 -7.24 -7.93
N TRP A 107 -14.58 -8.40 -7.70
CA TRP A 107 -13.13 -8.55 -7.61
C TRP A 107 -12.44 -8.40 -8.98
N GLU A 108 -13.17 -8.63 -10.06
CA GLU A 108 -12.71 -8.45 -11.44
C GLU A 108 -12.21 -7.02 -11.65
N ARG A 109 -12.95 -6.02 -11.15
CA ARG A 109 -12.55 -4.60 -11.26
C ARG A 109 -11.30 -4.28 -10.46
N VAL A 110 -11.05 -4.97 -9.34
CA VAL A 110 -9.81 -4.82 -8.58
C VAL A 110 -8.64 -5.36 -9.40
N MET A 111 -8.79 -6.54 -10.00
CA MET A 111 -7.76 -7.14 -10.85
C MET A 111 -7.49 -6.32 -12.13
N GLU A 112 -8.54 -5.79 -12.78
CA GLU A 112 -8.40 -4.94 -13.97
C GLU A 112 -7.59 -3.66 -13.69
N ARG A 113 -7.83 -3.01 -12.54
CA ARG A 113 -7.08 -1.80 -12.14
C ARG A 113 -5.63 -2.11 -11.83
N ALA A 114 -5.36 -3.23 -11.14
CA ALA A 114 -4.01 -3.69 -10.88
C ALA A 114 -3.28 -4.01 -12.20
N ALA A 115 -3.93 -4.68 -13.14
CA ALA A 115 -3.39 -4.99 -14.46
C ALA A 115 -3.12 -3.71 -15.28
N ALA A 116 -4.00 -2.71 -15.21
CA ALA A 116 -3.79 -1.41 -15.87
C ALA A 116 -2.59 -0.63 -15.29
N LEU A 117 -2.44 -0.64 -13.95
CA LEU A 117 -1.27 -0.07 -13.28
C LEU A 117 0.01 -0.82 -13.68
N GLN A 118 0.00 -2.15 -13.62
CA GLN A 118 1.14 -2.98 -14.00
C GLN A 118 1.54 -2.70 -15.45
N SER A 119 0.64 -2.92 -16.41
CA SER A 119 0.95 -2.76 -17.84
C SER A 119 1.39 -1.35 -18.21
N GLY A 120 0.74 -0.32 -17.68
CA GLY A 120 1.08 1.06 -18.01
C GLY A 120 2.39 1.57 -17.41
N LEU A 121 2.92 0.92 -16.37
CA LEU A 121 4.18 1.30 -15.72
C LEU A 121 5.34 0.36 -16.08
N ASN A 122 5.08 -0.92 -16.36
CA ASN A 122 6.09 -1.97 -16.47
C ASN A 122 7.16 -1.69 -17.53
N ASP A 123 6.77 -1.09 -18.66
CA ASP A 123 7.70 -0.78 -19.75
C ASP A 123 8.64 0.38 -19.41
N THR A 124 8.24 1.26 -18.48
CA THR A 124 9.01 2.45 -18.09
C THR A 124 9.79 2.24 -16.80
N ASP A 125 9.15 1.65 -15.79
CA ASP A 125 9.72 1.41 -14.47
C ASP A 125 9.04 0.17 -13.83
N PRO A 126 9.59 -1.04 -14.04
CA PRO A 126 9.00 -2.28 -13.52
C PRO A 126 9.05 -2.37 -11.99
N ILE A 127 9.99 -1.69 -11.34
CA ILE A 127 10.09 -1.65 -9.87
C ILE A 127 8.95 -0.79 -9.32
N LEU A 128 8.72 0.39 -9.90
CA LEU A 128 7.59 1.23 -9.53
C LEU A 128 6.25 0.53 -9.80
N ALA A 129 6.13 -0.20 -10.91
CA ALA A 129 4.95 -0.99 -11.22
C ALA A 129 4.64 -1.99 -10.10
N GLN A 130 5.63 -2.81 -9.72
CA GLN A 130 5.50 -3.77 -8.62
C GLN A 130 5.14 -3.09 -7.29
N GLN A 131 5.79 -1.97 -6.98
CA GLN A 131 5.53 -1.21 -5.76
C GLN A 131 4.08 -0.71 -5.69
N VAL A 132 3.62 -0.07 -6.75
CA VAL A 132 2.29 0.55 -6.76
C VAL A 132 1.20 -0.51 -6.80
N VAL A 133 1.40 -1.62 -7.52
CA VAL A 133 0.44 -2.73 -7.56
C VAL A 133 0.32 -3.39 -6.19
N GLY A 134 1.45 -3.67 -5.51
CA GLY A 134 1.42 -4.22 -4.16
C GLY A 134 0.75 -3.27 -3.15
N TRP A 135 1.07 -1.98 -3.21
CA TRP A 135 0.39 -0.97 -2.38
C TRP A 135 -1.12 -0.90 -2.69
N TYR A 136 -1.51 -0.92 -3.97
CA TYR A 136 -2.91 -0.93 -4.36
C TYR A 136 -3.66 -2.13 -3.79
N TYR A 137 -3.11 -3.34 -3.87
CA TYR A 137 -3.75 -4.52 -3.28
C TYR A 137 -3.87 -4.41 -1.77
N ALA A 138 -2.83 -3.93 -1.09
CA ALA A 138 -2.88 -3.70 0.35
C ALA A 138 -4.05 -2.77 0.76
N GLU A 139 -4.17 -1.62 0.10
CA GLU A 139 -5.24 -0.64 0.41
C GLU A 139 -6.62 -1.16 -0.02
N ALA A 140 -6.73 -1.81 -1.18
CA ALA A 140 -7.99 -2.37 -1.66
C ALA A 140 -8.53 -3.45 -0.71
N LEU A 141 -7.65 -4.30 -0.17
CA LEU A 141 -8.02 -5.35 0.77
C LEU A 141 -8.32 -4.80 2.17
N ASP A 142 -7.57 -3.81 2.66
CA ASP A 142 -7.90 -3.10 3.91
C ASP A 142 -9.30 -2.45 3.81
N GLN A 143 -9.60 -1.80 2.69
CA GLN A 143 -10.95 -1.23 2.40
C GLN A 143 -12.03 -2.32 2.31
N SER A 144 -11.71 -3.46 1.69
CA SER A 144 -12.62 -4.59 1.54
C SER A 144 -12.99 -5.20 2.90
N TYR A 145 -12.01 -5.43 3.78
CA TYR A 145 -12.21 -6.01 5.11
C TYR A 145 -12.82 -5.02 6.12
N ALA A 146 -12.64 -3.72 5.94
CA ALA A 146 -13.33 -2.72 6.76
C ALA A 146 -14.84 -2.65 6.48
N LYS A 147 -15.27 -2.96 5.24
CA LYS A 147 -16.68 -2.96 4.82
C LYS A 147 -17.46 -4.18 5.30
N THR A 148 -16.79 -5.28 5.62
CA THR A 148 -17.47 -6.49 6.09
C THR A 148 -17.73 -6.46 7.60
N ARG A 149 -18.78 -7.20 7.99
CA ARG A 149 -19.09 -7.52 9.38
C ARG A 149 -18.47 -8.84 9.82
N VAL A 150 -17.85 -9.61 8.93
CA VAL A 150 -17.32 -10.93 9.23
C VAL A 150 -15.97 -11.06 8.55
N VAL A 151 -14.94 -11.47 9.29
CA VAL A 151 -13.66 -11.79 8.65
C VAL A 151 -13.74 -13.21 8.11
N GLN A 152 -13.55 -13.34 6.80
CA GLN A 152 -13.48 -14.65 6.15
C GLN A 152 -12.43 -14.71 5.04
N GLY A 153 -12.01 -15.94 4.72
CA GLY A 153 -11.00 -16.23 3.69
C GLY A 153 -11.52 -16.23 2.24
N SER A 154 -12.76 -15.81 1.97
CA SER A 154 -13.36 -15.84 0.62
C SER A 154 -12.49 -15.23 -0.48
N PRO A 155 -11.78 -14.10 -0.28
CA PRO A 155 -10.92 -13.55 -1.33
C PRO A 155 -9.77 -14.47 -1.74
N LEU A 156 -9.33 -15.42 -0.89
CA LEU A 156 -8.30 -16.41 -1.26
C LEU A 156 -8.76 -17.35 -2.38
N ALA A 157 -10.06 -17.59 -2.51
CA ALA A 157 -10.61 -18.44 -3.57
C ALA A 157 -10.91 -17.67 -4.87
N LEU A 158 -10.89 -16.34 -4.81
CA LEU A 158 -11.29 -15.44 -5.91
C LEU A 158 -10.09 -14.71 -6.54
N LEU A 159 -9.04 -14.49 -5.76
CA LEU A 159 -7.86 -13.76 -6.18
C LEU A 159 -6.69 -14.71 -6.46
N PRO A 160 -5.82 -14.35 -7.43
CA PRO A 160 -4.56 -15.03 -7.68
C PRO A 160 -3.69 -15.24 -6.43
N GLU A 161 -2.92 -16.33 -6.41
CA GLU A 161 -2.10 -16.75 -5.27
C GLU A 161 -1.07 -15.69 -4.86
N GLU A 162 -0.57 -14.92 -5.82
CA GLU A 162 0.40 -13.85 -5.59
C GLU A 162 -0.16 -12.73 -4.69
N ILE A 163 -1.49 -12.62 -4.59
CA ILE A 163 -2.19 -11.61 -3.80
C ILE A 163 -2.58 -12.16 -2.41
N HIS A 164 -2.55 -13.47 -2.20
CA HIS A 164 -2.92 -14.11 -0.92
C HIS A 164 -2.20 -13.53 0.30
N PRO A 165 -0.91 -13.13 0.22
CA PRO A 165 -0.26 -12.46 1.33
C PRO A 165 -1.00 -11.17 1.75
N HIS A 166 -1.50 -10.37 0.81
CA HIS A 166 -2.27 -9.17 1.14
C HIS A 166 -3.63 -9.51 1.77
N VAL A 167 -4.27 -10.58 1.31
CA VAL A 167 -5.57 -11.03 1.85
C VAL A 167 -5.42 -11.42 3.32
N ARG A 168 -4.40 -12.22 3.65
CA ARG A 168 -4.10 -12.64 5.02
C ARG A 168 -3.81 -11.43 5.91
N ALA A 169 -2.97 -10.51 5.44
CA ALA A 169 -2.61 -9.32 6.20
C ALA A 169 -3.84 -8.46 6.53
N ALA A 170 -4.70 -8.16 5.56
CA ALA A 170 -5.90 -7.36 5.79
C ALA A 170 -6.93 -8.06 6.69
N ALA A 171 -7.13 -9.38 6.52
CA ALA A 171 -8.01 -10.18 7.36
C ALA A 171 -7.55 -10.20 8.83
N ILE A 172 -6.25 -10.43 9.04
CA ILE A 172 -5.66 -10.52 10.37
C ILE A 172 -5.65 -9.16 11.06
N GLU A 173 -5.30 -8.09 10.35
CA GLU A 173 -5.40 -6.72 10.88
C GLU A 173 -6.83 -6.43 11.33
N ARG A 174 -7.83 -6.82 10.53
CA ARG A 174 -9.23 -6.61 10.87
C ARG A 174 -9.65 -7.36 12.14
N LEU A 175 -9.21 -8.61 12.32
CA LEU A 175 -9.46 -9.38 13.54
C LEU A 175 -8.81 -8.73 14.77
N VAL A 176 -7.53 -8.41 14.66
CA VAL A 176 -6.74 -7.80 15.75
C VAL A 176 -7.35 -6.47 16.17
N HIS A 177 -7.74 -5.62 15.21
CA HIS A 177 -8.34 -4.33 15.49
C HIS A 177 -9.73 -4.43 16.11
N ALA A 178 -10.53 -5.42 15.70
CA ALA A 178 -11.89 -5.59 16.22
C ALA A 178 -11.97 -6.25 17.60
N SER A 179 -10.89 -6.90 18.05
CA SER A 179 -10.81 -7.53 19.37
C SER A 179 -9.45 -7.28 20.00
N PRO A 180 -9.12 -6.03 20.37
CA PRO A 180 -7.81 -5.72 20.90
C PRO A 180 -7.63 -6.32 22.29
N ASN A 181 -6.94 -7.46 22.37
CA ASN A 181 -6.58 -8.12 23.61
C ASN A 181 -5.07 -8.38 23.66
N ALA A 182 -4.36 -7.61 24.49
CA ALA A 182 -2.91 -7.70 24.68
C ALA A 182 -2.46 -8.95 25.44
N ASP A 183 -3.37 -9.55 26.22
CA ASP A 183 -3.10 -10.70 27.05
C ASP A 183 -3.52 -12.02 26.38
N GLN A 184 -4.06 -11.95 25.16
CA GLN A 184 -4.46 -13.14 24.41
C GLN A 184 -3.21 -13.86 23.89
N PRO A 185 -3.01 -15.14 24.26
CA PRO A 185 -1.88 -15.93 23.78
C PRO A 185 -1.84 -16.01 22.25
N LEU A 186 -0.63 -16.03 21.69
CA LEU A 186 -0.42 -16.17 20.25
C LEU A 186 -1.13 -17.41 19.65
N THR A 187 -1.18 -18.53 20.38
CA THR A 187 -1.88 -19.75 19.95
C THR A 187 -3.38 -19.52 19.74
N ASP A 188 -4.00 -18.69 20.58
CA ASP A 188 -5.44 -18.43 20.54
C ASP A 188 -5.76 -17.48 19.39
N TRP A 189 -4.88 -16.50 19.12
CA TRP A 189 -4.93 -15.70 17.90
C TRP A 189 -4.84 -16.55 16.64
N ILE A 190 -3.90 -17.50 16.59
CA ILE A 190 -3.74 -18.40 15.44
C ILE A 190 -5.02 -19.22 15.23
N GLN A 191 -5.60 -19.81 16.28
CA GLN A 191 -6.86 -20.56 16.18
C GLN A 191 -8.02 -19.69 15.66
N LEU A 192 -8.12 -18.45 16.14
CA LEU A 192 -9.13 -17.50 15.66
C LEU A 192 -8.96 -17.18 14.17
N ILE A 193 -7.72 -16.95 13.73
CA ILE A 193 -7.38 -16.68 12.33
C ILE A 193 -7.67 -17.92 11.46
N ASP A 194 -7.25 -19.10 11.90
CA ASP A 194 -7.50 -20.37 11.20
C ASP A 194 -8.99 -20.59 10.99
N HIS A 195 -9.78 -20.36 12.03
CA HIS A 195 -11.23 -20.49 11.96
C HIS A 195 -11.86 -19.49 10.98
N ALA A 196 -11.45 -18.22 11.05
CA ALA A 196 -11.96 -17.16 10.16
C ALA A 196 -11.56 -17.41 8.69
N MET A 197 -10.34 -17.83 8.43
CA MET A 197 -9.82 -18.01 7.07
C MET A 197 -10.29 -19.31 6.41
N ALA A 198 -10.87 -20.26 7.16
CA ALA A 198 -11.39 -21.51 6.62
C ALA A 198 -12.68 -21.30 5.82
N SER A 199 -12.65 -21.62 4.52
CA SER A 199 -13.74 -21.37 3.56
C SER A 199 -15.06 -22.11 3.86
N ALA A 200 -15.06 -23.11 4.75
CA ALA A 200 -16.22 -23.92 5.13
C ALA A 200 -16.74 -23.62 6.55
N SER A 201 -16.09 -22.73 7.29
CA SER A 201 -16.54 -22.36 8.64
C SER A 201 -17.77 -21.46 8.57
N PRO A 202 -18.70 -21.57 9.53
CA PRO A 202 -19.70 -20.54 9.72
C PRO A 202 -19.00 -19.18 9.92
N PRO A 203 -19.63 -18.08 9.48
CA PRO A 203 -19.04 -16.75 9.62
C PRO A 203 -18.64 -16.47 11.07
N SER A 204 -17.48 -15.82 11.26
CA SER A 204 -17.05 -15.30 12.56
C SER A 204 -18.15 -14.45 13.22
N ALA A 205 -18.05 -14.23 14.53
CA ALA A 205 -18.94 -13.32 15.22
C ALA A 205 -19.00 -11.95 14.49
N PRO A 206 -20.20 -11.34 14.34
CA PRO A 206 -20.33 -10.06 13.67
C PRO A 206 -19.49 -8.97 14.34
N LEU A 207 -18.72 -8.25 13.54
CA LEU A 207 -17.88 -7.12 13.92
C LEU A 207 -18.61 -5.79 13.62
N PRO A 208 -18.41 -4.75 14.44
CA PRO A 208 -18.91 -3.42 14.13
C PRO A 208 -18.26 -2.88 12.86
N PRO A 209 -18.96 -2.05 12.05
CA PRO A 209 -18.34 -1.39 10.90
C PRO A 209 -17.08 -0.63 11.34
N ALA A 210 -15.99 -0.77 10.59
CA ALA A 210 -14.78 0.01 10.83
C ALA A 210 -14.66 1.12 9.80
N SER A 211 -14.25 2.31 10.24
CA SER A 211 -13.59 3.25 9.34
C SER A 211 -12.22 2.68 9.00
N VAL A 212 -11.82 2.70 7.72
CA VAL A 212 -10.41 2.58 7.38
C VAL A 212 -9.75 3.86 7.88
N GLU A 213 -9.21 3.81 9.10
CA GLU A 213 -8.31 4.86 9.53
C GLU A 213 -7.13 4.84 8.56
N SER A 214 -6.73 6.01 8.09
CA SER A 214 -5.47 6.14 7.35
C SER A 214 -4.36 5.77 8.33
N HIS A 215 -3.99 4.49 8.37
CA HIS A 215 -2.88 4.04 9.18
C HIS A 215 -1.67 4.85 8.74
N PRO A 216 -1.03 5.62 9.64
CA PRO A 216 0.23 6.22 9.29
C PRO A 216 1.14 5.06 8.86
N PRO A 217 1.93 5.22 7.78
CA PRO A 217 2.95 4.24 7.39
C PRO A 217 3.98 4.21 8.51
N SER A 218 3.64 3.56 9.62
CA SER A 218 4.61 3.18 10.61
C SER A 218 5.42 2.12 9.91
N ASN A 219 6.56 2.54 9.39
CA ASN A 219 7.47 1.63 8.76
C ASN A 219 8.12 0.81 9.88
N LEU A 220 7.38 -0.23 10.31
CA LEU A 220 7.88 -1.24 11.25
C LEU A 220 9.07 -2.01 10.67
N TRP A 221 9.25 -1.88 9.36
CA TRP A 221 10.34 -2.41 8.60
C TRP A 221 11.32 -1.27 8.30
N GLY A 222 12.42 -1.17 9.04
CA GLY A 222 13.52 -0.29 8.63
C GLY A 222 14.06 -0.65 7.23
N ALA A 223 15.15 -0.01 6.81
CA ALA A 223 15.84 -0.40 5.57
C ALA A 223 16.10 -1.92 5.56
N GLU A 224 15.91 -2.57 4.40
CA GLU A 224 16.18 -3.99 4.22
C GLU A 224 17.60 -4.32 4.65
N THR A 225 17.76 -5.41 5.37
CA THR A 225 19.09 -5.90 5.80
C THR A 225 19.64 -6.87 4.76
N ASN A 226 20.96 -7.07 4.76
CA ASN A 226 21.59 -8.05 3.86
C ASN A 226 21.03 -9.47 4.03
N ASP A 227 20.54 -9.82 5.22
CA ASP A 227 19.98 -11.14 5.51
C ASP A 227 18.62 -11.39 4.84
N GLU A 228 17.98 -10.33 4.33
CA GLU A 228 16.63 -10.32 3.75
C GLU A 228 16.60 -10.17 2.24
N ALA A 229 17.72 -9.76 1.62
CA ALA A 229 17.78 -9.44 0.20
C ALA A 229 17.30 -10.58 -0.73
N ASP A 230 17.48 -11.83 -0.29
CA ASP A 230 17.09 -13.04 -1.04
C ASP A 230 15.73 -13.61 -0.61
N LEU A 231 15.01 -12.96 0.32
CA LEU A 231 13.72 -13.44 0.79
C LEU A 231 12.57 -12.82 -0.02
N PRO A 232 11.53 -13.62 -0.33
CA PRO A 232 10.31 -13.07 -0.92
C PRO A 232 9.72 -11.98 -0.04
N ALA A 233 9.26 -10.90 -0.68
CA ALA A 233 8.57 -9.82 0.02
C ALA A 233 7.56 -9.15 -0.90
N VAL A 234 6.50 -8.61 -0.30
CA VAL A 234 5.47 -7.82 -0.99
C VAL A 234 5.46 -6.39 -0.44
N TYR A 235 5.07 -5.44 -1.28
CA TYR A 235 4.87 -4.05 -0.84
C TYR A 235 3.60 -3.93 -0.02
N TRP A 236 3.67 -3.38 1.18
CA TRP A 236 2.57 -3.33 2.13
C TRP A 236 2.48 -1.92 2.73
N ARG A 237 1.34 -1.23 2.57
CA ARG A 237 1.07 0.13 3.10
C ARG A 237 2.17 1.14 2.77
N GLY A 238 2.21 1.60 1.52
CA GLY A 238 3.22 2.55 1.03
C GLY A 238 4.41 1.87 0.38
N SER A 239 5.62 2.30 0.76
CA SER A 239 6.88 1.71 0.29
C SER A 239 7.45 0.64 1.23
N ALA A 240 6.75 0.33 2.34
CA ALA A 240 7.23 -0.71 3.25
C ALA A 240 7.14 -2.07 2.56
N ARG A 241 8.16 -2.91 2.77
CA ARG A 241 8.20 -4.28 2.29
C ARG A 241 7.96 -5.21 3.45
N ARG A 242 7.03 -6.15 3.29
CA ARG A 242 6.77 -7.22 4.24
C ARG A 242 7.34 -8.51 3.68
N LEU A 243 8.14 -9.22 4.47
CA LEU A 243 8.59 -10.55 4.11
C LEU A 243 7.40 -11.51 3.98
N THR A 244 7.43 -12.37 2.98
CA THR A 244 6.43 -13.40 2.75
C THR A 244 7.09 -14.77 2.66
N THR A 245 6.28 -15.80 2.76
CA THR A 245 6.72 -17.20 2.66
C THR A 245 5.65 -17.99 1.91
N GLU A 246 6.07 -19.05 1.23
CA GLU A 246 5.17 -19.95 0.52
C GLU A 246 4.31 -20.77 1.48
N ASP A 247 4.75 -20.94 2.75
CA ASP A 247 3.96 -21.62 3.78
C ASP A 247 2.83 -20.70 4.31
N PRO A 248 1.55 -21.05 4.05
CA PRO A 248 0.39 -20.36 4.57
C PRO A 248 0.41 -20.11 6.08
N ALA A 249 0.93 -21.06 6.86
CA ALA A 249 0.96 -20.95 8.32
C ALA A 249 1.97 -19.90 8.77
N ALA A 250 3.18 -19.94 8.21
CA ALA A 250 4.23 -18.97 8.49
C ALA A 250 3.86 -17.55 8.03
N ASP A 251 3.22 -17.35 6.87
CA ASP A 251 2.78 -16.02 6.42
C ASP A 251 1.69 -15.43 7.32
N ARG A 252 0.74 -16.27 7.81
CA ARG A 252 -0.26 -15.83 8.80
C ARG A 252 0.38 -15.39 10.10
N LEU A 253 1.41 -16.10 10.55
CA LEU A 253 2.15 -15.74 11.75
C LEU A 253 2.90 -14.41 11.58
N ILE A 254 3.52 -14.19 10.41
CA ILE A 254 4.13 -12.89 10.05
C ILE A 254 3.09 -11.78 10.12
N CYS A 255 1.96 -11.94 9.45
CA CYS A 255 0.87 -10.95 9.45
C CYS A 255 0.35 -10.66 10.87
N LEU A 256 0.16 -11.68 11.70
CA LEU A 256 -0.29 -11.53 13.08
C LEU A 256 0.69 -10.73 13.92
N MET A 257 1.98 -11.06 13.86
CA MET A 257 3.00 -10.31 14.60
C MET A 257 3.00 -8.82 14.20
N GLU A 258 2.91 -8.53 12.90
CA GLU A 258 2.86 -7.16 12.41
C GLU A 258 1.62 -6.42 12.93
N SER A 259 0.45 -7.03 12.81
CA SER A 259 -0.82 -6.44 13.26
C SER A 259 -0.81 -6.17 14.77
N LEU A 260 -0.30 -7.10 15.59
CA LEU A 260 -0.14 -6.90 17.02
C LEU A 260 0.82 -5.75 17.33
N ALA A 261 2.00 -5.73 16.69
CA ALA A 261 3.01 -4.68 16.87
C ALA A 261 2.50 -3.27 16.51
N ARG A 262 1.53 -3.17 15.59
CA ARG A 262 0.86 -1.91 15.24
C ARG A 262 -0.19 -1.48 16.24
N ASN A 263 -1.04 -2.41 16.69
CA ASN A 263 -2.30 -2.08 17.35
C ASN A 263 -2.26 -2.20 18.88
N ILE A 264 -1.60 -3.23 19.43
CA ILE A 264 -1.83 -3.67 20.81
C ILE A 264 -0.59 -3.51 21.70
N ARG A 265 0.59 -3.25 21.13
CA ARG A 265 1.88 -3.30 21.82
C ARG A 265 2.03 -4.63 22.57
N PRO A 266 2.16 -5.76 21.85
CA PRO A 266 2.28 -7.08 22.47
C PRO A 266 3.40 -7.09 23.51
N ALA A 267 3.24 -7.89 24.54
CA ALA A 267 4.30 -8.07 25.51
C ALA A 267 5.53 -8.63 24.79
N SER A 268 6.67 -7.96 24.93
CA SER A 268 7.91 -8.24 24.18
C SER A 268 8.39 -9.69 24.28
N HIS A 269 8.00 -10.41 25.33
CA HIS A 269 8.35 -11.82 25.54
C HIS A 269 7.68 -12.77 24.54
N GLU A 270 6.49 -12.45 24.03
CA GLU A 270 5.78 -13.32 23.08
C GLU A 270 6.43 -13.29 21.69
N LEU A 271 6.86 -12.11 21.22
CA LEU A 271 7.62 -11.99 19.96
C LEU A 271 8.99 -12.65 20.06
N GLY A 272 9.64 -12.57 21.24
CA GLY A 272 10.93 -13.22 21.49
C GLY A 272 10.88 -14.75 21.34
N SER A 273 9.75 -15.39 21.63
CA SER A 273 9.58 -16.84 21.50
C SER A 273 9.65 -17.36 20.06
N LEU A 274 9.49 -16.48 19.07
CA LEU A 274 9.51 -16.81 17.64
C LEU A 274 10.90 -16.67 17.00
N THR A 275 11.91 -16.28 17.78
CA THR A 275 13.29 -16.14 17.30
C THR A 275 13.94 -17.46 16.89
N ASP A 276 13.41 -18.59 17.36
CA ASP A 276 13.85 -19.96 17.02
C ASP A 276 12.89 -20.68 16.05
N HIS A 277 11.92 -19.99 15.45
CA HIS A 277 10.97 -20.58 14.51
C HIS A 277 11.70 -21.21 13.29
N PRO A 278 11.28 -22.36 12.73
CA PRO A 278 11.98 -23.00 11.61
C PRO A 278 12.04 -22.16 10.33
N ASP A 279 11.01 -21.38 10.04
CA ASP A 279 10.97 -20.45 8.89
C ASP A 279 11.83 -19.19 9.14
N LYS A 280 12.73 -18.89 8.19
CA LYS A 280 13.67 -17.74 8.28
C LYS A 280 12.95 -16.39 8.24
N ALA A 281 11.92 -16.23 7.42
CA ALA A 281 11.15 -15.00 7.32
C ALA A 281 10.43 -14.70 8.65
N VAL A 282 9.87 -15.72 9.31
CA VAL A 282 9.25 -15.56 10.64
C VAL A 282 10.27 -15.06 11.67
N ARG A 283 11.45 -15.69 11.76
CA ARG A 283 12.49 -15.28 12.72
C ARG A 283 12.93 -13.82 12.53
N LEU A 284 13.13 -13.40 11.28
CA LEU A 284 13.58 -12.04 10.95
C LEU A 284 12.48 -11.01 11.24
N THR A 285 11.23 -11.31 10.86
CA THR A 285 10.07 -10.48 11.23
C THR A 285 9.99 -10.29 12.74
N ALA A 286 10.05 -11.39 13.52
CA ALA A 286 9.97 -11.34 14.97
C ALA A 286 11.06 -10.43 15.59
N ARG A 287 12.30 -10.55 15.12
CA ARG A 287 13.42 -9.73 15.56
C ARG A 287 13.19 -8.24 15.29
N ARG A 288 12.82 -7.89 14.05
CA ARG A 288 12.54 -6.49 13.67
C ARG A 288 11.43 -5.87 14.51
N LEU A 289 10.35 -6.61 14.71
CA LEU A 289 9.20 -6.11 15.46
C LEU A 289 9.55 -5.94 16.94
N ALA A 290 10.36 -6.82 17.53
CA ALA A 290 10.85 -6.66 18.89
C ALA A 290 11.69 -5.38 19.05
N GLU A 291 12.60 -5.10 18.11
CA GLU A 291 13.40 -3.86 18.09
C GLU A 291 12.52 -2.62 17.92
N ALA A 292 11.61 -2.62 16.94
CA ALA A 292 10.71 -1.52 16.67
C ALA A 292 9.75 -1.21 17.83
N VAL A 293 9.26 -2.24 18.54
CA VAL A 293 8.40 -2.08 19.72
C VAL A 293 9.21 -1.57 20.91
N ALA A 294 10.47 -2.00 21.09
CA ALA A 294 11.34 -1.52 22.15
C ALA A 294 11.63 -0.02 22.02
N LEU A 295 12.01 0.44 20.81
CA LEU A 295 12.29 1.85 20.52
C LEU A 295 11.09 2.79 20.76
N ARG A 296 9.86 2.28 20.74
CA ARG A 296 8.64 3.07 21.02
C ARG A 296 8.33 3.22 22.51
N ARG A 297 9.02 2.49 23.39
CA ARG A 297 8.84 2.56 24.84
C ARG A 297 9.75 3.61 25.50
N GLU A 298 10.82 4.00 24.81
CA GLU A 298 11.74 5.07 25.18
C GLU A 298 11.19 6.44 24.76
#